data_AF-A0A2D7YQY9-F1
#
_entry.id   AF-A0A2D7YQY9-F1
#
_cell.length_a   1.000
_cell.length_b   1.000
_cell.length_c   1.000
_cell.angle_alpha   90.00
_cell.angle_beta   90.00
_cell.angle_gamma   90.00
#
_symmetry.space_group_name_H-M   'P 1'
#
loop_
_entity.id
_entity.type
_entity.pdbx_description
1 polymer ?
#
loop_
_entity_poly.entity_id
_entity_poly.type
_entity_poly.pdbx_seq_one_letter_code
_entity_poly.pdbx_strand_id
1 'polypeptide(L)' 'MKKLCALAALALLTGCEGISVADAYVKADRLTYDAIAPSYRAYVEADDKLDAPSKASRMRLLETWKMRIEANTKKETSK' A
#
# COMPACT_ATOMS: atom_id res chain seq x y z
N MET A 1 -34.19 29.12 -16.30
CA MET A 1 -32.74 28.98 -16.62
C MET A 1 -31.81 29.10 -15.41
N LYS A 2 -32.00 30.06 -14.48
CA LYS A 2 -31.15 30.18 -13.27
C LYS A 2 -31.16 28.96 -12.31
N LYS A 3 -32.24 28.17 -12.28
CA LYS A 3 -32.36 26.98 -11.42
C LYS A 3 -31.54 25.76 -11.90
N LEU A 4 -31.13 25.73 -13.17
CA LEU A 4 -30.36 24.63 -13.75
C LEU A 4 -28.87 24.70 -13.36
N CYS A 5 -28.31 25.89 -13.17
CA CYS A 5 -26.91 26.05 -12.75
C CYS A 5 -26.64 25.56 -11.32
N ALA A 6 -27.63 25.67 -10.42
CA ALA A 6 -27.49 25.21 -9.04
C ALA A 6 -27.41 23.68 -8.91
N LEU A 7 -28.07 22.94 -9.80
CA LEU A 7 -28.04 21.47 -9.81
C LEU A 7 -26.70 20.92 -10.35
N ALA A 8 -26.09 21.60 -11.33
CA ALA A 8 -24.78 21.22 -11.85
C ALA A 8 -23.66 21.43 -10.82
N ALA A 9 -23.79 22.44 -9.94
CA ALA A 9 -22.82 22.71 -8.88
C ALA A 9 -22.87 21.66 -7.74
N LEU A 10 -24.05 21.11 -7.42
CA LEU A 10 -24.17 20.03 -6.42
C LEU A 10 -23.58 18.70 -6.93
N ALA A 11 -23.69 18.40 -8.22
CA ALA A 11 -23.17 17.16 -8.82
C ALA A 11 -21.63 17.08 -8.85
N LEU A 12 -20.93 18.22 -8.76
CA LEU A 12 -19.48 18.28 -8.70
C LEU A 12 -18.92 18.07 -7.29
N LEU A 13 -19.74 18.24 -6.24
CA LEU A 13 -19.33 18.05 -4.85
C LEU A 13 -19.39 16.58 -4.39
N THR A 14 -20.09 15.71 -5.13
CA THR A 14 -20.17 14.26 -4.86
C THR A 14 -19.06 13.46 -5.56
N GLY A 15 -18.18 14.12 -6.34
CA GLY A 15 -17.15 13.46 -7.15
C GLY A 15 -15.89 12.99 -6.40
N CYS A 16 -15.76 13.29 -5.10
CA CYS A 16 -14.60 12.92 -4.29
C CYS A 16 -14.78 11.63 -3.47
N GLU A 17 -15.85 10.87 -3.68
CA GLU A 17 -16.14 9.64 -2.92
C GLU A 17 -15.36 8.40 -3.41
N GLY A 18 -14.63 8.50 -4.53
CA GLY A 18 -14.03 7.36 -5.21
C GLY A 18 -12.63 6.93 -4.76
N ILE A 19 -11.96 7.69 -3.89
CA ILE A 19 -10.65 7.31 -3.34
C ILE A 19 -10.79 7.22 -1.83
N SER A 20 -11.00 6.01 -1.33
CA SER A 20 -10.82 5.73 0.09
C SER A 20 -9.36 6.04 0.44
N VAL A 21 -9.15 6.87 1.46
CA VAL A 21 -7.83 7.20 2.00
C VAL A 21 -7.06 5.92 2.36
N ALA A 22 -7.77 4.88 2.82
CA ALA A 22 -7.16 3.59 3.11
C ALA A 22 -6.56 2.92 1.86
N ASP A 23 -7.25 3.00 0.72
CA ASP A 23 -6.83 2.36 -0.53
C ASP A 23 -5.60 3.07 -1.12
N ALA A 24 -5.56 4.40 -1.00
CA ALA A 24 -4.39 5.19 -1.35
C ALA A 24 -3.16 4.78 -0.53
N TYR A 25 -3.34 4.51 0.77
CA TYR A 25 -2.26 4.00 1.63
C TYR A 25 -1.82 2.58 1.26
N VAL A 26 -2.74 1.66 0.98
CA VAL A 26 -2.40 0.28 0.56
C VAL A 26 -1.63 0.28 -0.75
N LYS A 27 -2.04 1.11 -1.72
CA LYS A 27 -1.32 1.29 -2.98
C LYS A 27 0.08 1.86 -2.76
N ALA A 28 0.22 2.89 -1.93
CA ALA A 28 1.53 3.46 -1.60
C ALA A 28 2.44 2.45 -0.87
N ASP A 29 1.88 1.67 0.07
CA ASP A 29 2.63 0.64 0.80
C ASP A 29 3.14 -0.45 -0.16
N ARG A 30 2.31 -0.88 -1.12
CA ARG A 30 2.70 -1.82 -2.18
C ARG A 30 3.83 -1.29 -3.05
N LEU A 31 3.70 -0.07 -3.57
CA LEU A 31 4.74 0.55 -4.41
C LEU A 31 6.07 0.69 -3.66
N THR A 32 5.99 1.02 -2.37
CA THR A 32 7.19 1.14 -1.51
C THR A 32 7.83 -0.22 -1.27
N TYR A 33 7.04 -1.26 -0.99
CA TYR A 33 7.54 -2.63 -0.85
C TYR A 33 8.23 -3.11 -2.13
N ASP A 34 7.58 -2.95 -3.28
CA ASP A 34 8.08 -3.40 -4.57
C ASP A 34 9.41 -2.71 -4.94
N ALA A 35 9.57 -1.43 -4.57
CA ALA A 35 10.80 -0.68 -4.80
C ALA A 35 11.96 -1.06 -3.85
N ILE A 36 11.67 -1.38 -2.58
CA ILE A 36 12.70 -1.53 -1.53
C ILE A 36 13.05 -3.00 -1.27
N ALA A 37 12.04 -3.87 -1.20
CA ALA A 37 12.21 -5.24 -0.73
C ALA A 37 13.26 -6.05 -1.51
N PRO A 38 13.38 -5.95 -2.86
CA PRO A 38 14.40 -6.69 -3.60
C PRO A 38 15.83 -6.30 -3.18
N SER A 39 16.12 -5.00 -3.16
CA SER A 39 17.45 -4.48 -2.80
C SER A 39 17.80 -4.76 -1.34
N TYR A 40 16.82 -4.63 -0.43
CA TYR A 40 17.02 -4.95 0.97
C TYR A 40 17.27 -6.45 1.20
N ARG A 41 16.52 -7.33 0.50
CA ARG A 41 16.76 -8.78 0.55
C ARG A 41 18.18 -9.12 0.11
N ALA A 42 18.62 -8.59 -1.03
CA ALA A 42 19.97 -8.81 -1.55
C ALA A 42 21.04 -8.33 -0.56
N TYR A 43 20.85 -7.16 0.07
CA TYR A 43 21.73 -6.65 1.12
C TYR A 43 21.85 -7.64 2.30
N VAL A 44 20.73 -8.12 2.83
CA VAL A 44 20.72 -9.03 3.99
C VAL A 44 21.33 -10.38 3.67
N GLU A 45 21.07 -10.91 2.47
CA GLU A 45 21.64 -12.19 2.02
C GLU A 45 23.16 -12.10 1.89
N ALA A 46 23.66 -11.01 1.31
CA ALA A 46 25.09 -10.78 1.06
C ALA A 46 25.90 -10.35 2.30
N ASP A 47 25.27 -9.82 3.36
CA ASP A 47 25.97 -9.33 4.54
C ASP A 47 26.54 -10.50 5.38
N ASP A 48 27.87 -10.62 5.41
CA ASP A 48 28.61 -11.66 6.15
C ASP A 48 28.72 -11.38 7.66
N LYS A 49 28.41 -10.15 8.09
CA LYS A 49 28.43 -9.74 9.50
C LYS A 49 27.13 -10.10 10.22
N LEU A 50 26.08 -10.42 9.47
CA LEU A 50 24.82 -10.86 10.05
C LEU A 50 24.86 -12.36 10.36
N ASP A 51 24.64 -12.69 11.62
CA ASP A 51 24.40 -14.09 12.03
C ASP A 51 23.08 -14.63 11.46
N ALA A 52 22.95 -15.95 11.46
CA ALA A 52 21.77 -16.62 10.89
C ALA A 52 20.44 -16.16 11.55
N PRO A 53 20.34 -16.01 12.88
CA PRO A 53 19.14 -15.46 13.52
C PRO A 53 18.80 -14.04 13.03
N SER A 54 19.81 -13.18 12.87
CA SER A 54 19.64 -11.81 12.39
C SER A 54 19.16 -11.73 10.96
N LYS A 55 19.70 -12.59 10.07
CA LYS A 55 19.22 -12.72 8.69
C LYS A 55 17.77 -13.19 8.68
N ALA A 56 17.46 -14.23 9.45
CA ALA A 56 16.11 -14.80 9.54
C ALA A 56 15.08 -13.76 10.05
N SER A 57 15.44 -12.93 11.03
CA SER A 57 14.56 -11.86 11.52
C SER A 57 14.24 -10.81 10.46
N ARG A 58 15.23 -10.42 9.65
CA ARG A 58 15.04 -9.44 8.57
C ARG A 58 14.23 -10.02 7.41
N MET A 59 14.39 -11.31 7.12
CA MET A 59 13.52 -12.00 6.17
C MET A 59 12.07 -12.05 6.67
N ARG A 60 11.84 -12.37 7.94
CA ARG A 60 10.49 -12.32 8.55
C ARG A 60 9.86 -10.94 8.48
N LEU A 61 10.65 -9.87 8.58
CA LEU A 61 10.17 -8.50 8.40
C LEU A 61 9.61 -8.27 6.99
N LEU A 62 10.33 -8.70 5.95
CA LEU A 62 9.84 -8.61 4.56
C LEU A 62 8.56 -9.43 4.37
N GLU A 63 8.52 -10.66 4.87
CA GLU A 63 7.33 -11.51 4.75
C GLU A 63 6.12 -10.92 5.47
N THR A 64 6.31 -10.36 6.68
CA THR A 64 5.23 -9.72 7.44
C THR A 64 4.72 -8.46 6.74
N TRP A 65 5.61 -7.68 6.13
CA TRP A 65 5.20 -6.52 5.34
C TRP A 65 4.34 -6.95 4.14
N LYS A 66 4.78 -7.96 3.38
CA LYS A 66 4.01 -8.52 2.27
C LYS A 66 2.62 -9.00 2.71
N MET A 67 2.55 -9.76 3.80
CA MET A 67 1.28 -10.24 4.35
C MET A 67 0.32 -9.10 4.70
N ARG A 68 0.84 -8.01 5.29
CA ARG A 68 0.02 -6.83 5.63
C ARG A 68 -0.58 -6.18 4.38
N ILE A 69 0.21 -6.01 3.33
CA ILE A 69 -0.27 -5.46 2.06
C ILE A 69 -1.36 -6.37 1.48
N GLU A 70 -1.11 -7.67 1.41
CA GLU A 70 -2.06 -8.65 0.87
C GLU A 70 -3.38 -8.71 1.66
N ALA A 71 -3.31 -8.67 3.00
CA ALA A 71 -4.48 -8.68 3.85
C ALA A 71 -5.36 -7.44 3.66
N ASN A 72 -4.76 -6.28 3.43
CA ASN A 72 -5.50 -5.03 3.19
C ASN A 72 -6.01 -4.93 1.75
N THR A 73 -5.29 -5.44 0.75
CA THR A 73 -5.81 -5.53 -0.63
C THR A 73 -7.03 -6.45 -0.72
N LYS A 74 -7.06 -7.59 -0.02
CA LYS A 74 -8.23 -8.49 -0.04
C LYS A 74 -9.49 -7.83 0.54
N LYS A 75 -9.34 -7.00 1.57
CA LYS A 75 -10.46 -6.24 2.16
C LYS A 75 -11.08 -5.24 1.18
N GLU A 76 -10.31 -4.72 0.23
CA GLU A 76 -10.82 -3.82 -0.82
C GLU A 76 -11.70 -4.58 -1.82
N THR A 77 -11.30 -5.79 -2.23
CA THR A 77 -12.06 -6.60 -3.21
C THR A 77 -13.36 -7.23 -2.67
N SER A 78 -13.61 -7.14 -1.36
CA SER A 78 -14.81 -7.71 -0.71
C SER A 78 -15.85 -6.67 -0.29
N LYS A 79 -15.65 -5.40 -0.66
CA LYS A 79 -16.64 -4.32 -0.54
C LYS A 79 -17.26 -4.03 -1.90
#